data_AF-A6DNU2-F1
#
_entry.id   AF-A6DNU2-F1
#
_cell.length_a   1.000
_cell.length_b   1.000
_cell.length_c   1.000
_cell.angle_alpha   90.00
_cell.angle_beta   90.00
_cell.angle_gamma   90.00
#
_symmetry.space_group_name_H-M   'P 1'
#
loop_
_entity.id
_entity.type
_entity.pdbx_description
1 polymer ?
#
loop_
_entity_poly.entity_id
_entity_poly.type
_entity_poly.pdbx_seq_one_letter_code
_entity_poly.pdbx_strand_id
1 'polypeptide(L)'
;MEFHEVEIKEIYLQALWNEQEFSRQLLSEQGQELEILFPGKWNTGAGPDFLDAHLIINGQEISGDVEIHFSPSDWKHHGHQGDPRYENVVLHAVWQSDNKLDPSGKSLLLMSEVCAMSLNELEEHYRNYSQQAKFKPIEGILEFASLSDKAMSDFLEQMAFLRLSQKCVQLDQQITKYGLEQAIYQKLMEAFGYSRNRQAFLTLAKAAKIEVLKSSSDPEALLWGESGLLQDQSQNEVHEELKVWHQEKWHAWANMRATFNPEIIWDRKNRPQNTPERRLAGLILFMKNINWDLQCFLQHLASEVQDLHSYFEGQSVMTSFCHLSKKFPKKITLVGESRQRELRLNIFYPYLFLRTHQGGAKEAIKKSYLNERKSDDTGLLREAACRFFIPPSRMKVVTKKFVHQQGLYYLLQNPEWLKECT
;
A
#
# COMPACT_ATOMS: atom_id res chain seq x y z
N MET A 1 -36.83 8.38 32.92
CA MET A 1 -35.57 8.03 32.25
C MET A 1 -35.93 7.63 30.84
N GLU A 2 -35.84 8.57 29.92
CA GLU A 2 -36.02 8.31 28.50
C GLU A 2 -34.82 7.49 28.03
N PHE A 3 -35.06 6.28 27.53
CA PHE A 3 -34.07 5.53 26.78
C PHE A 3 -33.90 6.28 25.46
N HIS A 4 -32.82 7.03 25.31
CA HIS A 4 -32.39 7.44 23.98
C HIS A 4 -32.00 6.17 23.23
N GLU A 5 -32.84 5.76 22.28
CA GLU A 5 -32.48 4.81 21.23
C GLU A 5 -31.26 5.38 20.51
N VAL A 6 -30.08 4.87 20.87
CA VAL A 6 -28.88 5.08 20.09
C VAL A 6 -29.05 4.22 18.84
N GLU A 7 -29.50 4.83 17.75
CA GLU A 7 -29.60 4.18 16.44
C GLU A 7 -28.18 3.90 15.93
N ILE A 8 -27.64 2.73 16.27
CA ILE A 8 -26.36 2.29 15.76
C ILE A 8 -26.55 1.68 14.37
N LYS A 9 -25.64 1.99 13.44
CA LYS A 9 -25.69 1.39 12.11
C LYS A 9 -25.20 -0.05 12.19
N GLU A 10 -25.99 -1.00 11.69
CA GLU A 10 -25.65 -2.43 11.63
C GLU A 10 -24.28 -2.69 10.96
N ILE A 11 -23.87 -1.83 10.03
CA ILE A 11 -22.53 -1.86 9.41
C ILE A 11 -21.38 -1.86 10.45
N TYR A 12 -21.57 -1.27 11.62
CA TYR A 12 -20.54 -1.27 12.68
C TYR A 12 -20.54 -2.60 13.46
N LEU A 13 -21.70 -3.25 13.62
CA LEU A 13 -21.79 -4.61 14.18
C LEU A 13 -21.19 -5.62 13.21
N GLN A 14 -21.48 -5.48 11.92
CA GLN A 14 -20.84 -6.26 10.86
C GLN A 14 -19.33 -6.04 10.82
N ALA A 15 -18.85 -4.80 11.05
CA ALA A 15 -17.43 -4.52 11.16
C ALA A 15 -16.79 -5.21 12.38
N LEU A 16 -17.45 -5.17 13.54
CA LEU A 16 -17.01 -5.86 14.74
C LEU A 16 -16.91 -7.38 14.51
N TRP A 17 -17.91 -7.97 13.85
CA TRP A 17 -17.86 -9.36 13.43
C TRP A 17 -16.70 -9.59 12.46
N ASN A 18 -16.58 -8.82 11.38
CA ASN A 18 -15.52 -9.04 10.40
C ASN A 18 -14.11 -8.87 10.97
N GLU A 19 -13.92 -8.02 11.98
CA GLU A 19 -12.64 -7.82 12.65
C GLU A 19 -12.38 -8.80 13.79
N GLN A 20 -13.40 -9.57 14.21
CA GLN A 20 -13.29 -10.59 15.26
C GLN A 20 -12.74 -10.02 16.58
N GLU A 21 -13.04 -8.75 16.90
CA GLU A 21 -12.60 -8.06 18.11
C GLU A 21 -13.49 -8.43 19.33
N PHE A 22 -13.60 -9.72 19.58
CA PHE A 22 -14.34 -10.29 20.71
C PHE A 22 -13.41 -10.75 21.83
N SER A 23 -13.96 -10.87 23.04
CA SER A 23 -13.33 -11.60 24.13
C SER A 23 -13.27 -13.11 23.83
N ARG A 24 -12.35 -13.83 24.46
CA ARG A 24 -11.91 -15.17 24.02
C ARG A 24 -12.94 -16.30 24.15
N GLN A 25 -13.98 -16.14 24.95
CA GLN A 25 -15.01 -17.17 25.11
C GLN A 25 -16.32 -16.64 24.58
N LEU A 26 -16.71 -17.12 23.39
CA LEU A 26 -18.02 -16.84 22.82
C LEU A 26 -18.98 -17.90 23.34
N LEU A 27 -20.07 -17.45 23.94
CA LEU A 27 -21.18 -18.30 24.35
C LEU A 27 -22.43 -17.88 23.59
N SER A 28 -23.21 -18.86 23.12
CA SER A 28 -24.56 -18.57 22.65
C SER A 28 -25.46 -18.15 23.82
N GLU A 29 -26.63 -17.56 23.54
CA GLU A 29 -27.63 -17.26 24.58
C GLU A 29 -28.04 -18.54 25.37
N GLN A 30 -27.88 -19.71 24.76
CA GLN A 30 -28.15 -21.02 25.36
C GLN A 30 -26.94 -21.61 26.12
N GLY A 31 -25.86 -20.84 26.28
CA GLY A 31 -24.63 -21.26 26.96
C GLY A 31 -23.78 -22.25 26.17
N GLN A 32 -23.99 -22.39 24.86
CA GLN A 32 -23.18 -23.26 24.02
C GLN A 32 -21.85 -22.59 23.70
N GLU A 33 -20.76 -23.34 23.80
CA GLU A 33 -19.45 -22.86 23.35
C GLU A 33 -19.46 -22.63 21.84
N LEU A 34 -19.03 -21.44 21.43
CA LEU A 34 -18.88 -21.03 20.04
C LEU A 34 -17.40 -20.73 19.77
N GLU A 35 -16.85 -21.32 18.72
CA GLU A 35 -15.55 -20.97 18.18
C GLU A 35 -15.71 -20.60 16.70
N ILE A 36 -15.13 -19.47 16.30
CA ILE A 36 -15.18 -19.00 14.91
C ILE A 36 -13.88 -19.42 14.24
N LEU A 37 -13.93 -20.48 13.41
CA LEU A 37 -12.80 -20.88 12.58
C LEU A 37 -12.66 -19.95 11.37
N PHE A 38 -13.80 -19.55 10.81
CA PHE A 38 -13.92 -18.60 9.72
C PHE A 38 -15.23 -17.81 9.83
N PRO A 39 -15.19 -16.47 9.94
CA PRO A 39 -16.39 -15.64 10.13
C PRO A 39 -17.29 -15.52 8.89
N GLY A 40 -16.86 -16.05 7.75
CA GLY A 40 -17.56 -15.89 6.48
C GLY A 40 -17.01 -14.74 5.63
N LYS A 41 -17.39 -14.72 4.35
CA LYS A 41 -17.10 -13.63 3.41
C LYS A 41 -18.16 -12.56 3.58
N TRP A 42 -17.76 -11.33 3.94
CA TRP A 42 -18.71 -10.22 4.02
C TRP A 42 -19.42 -9.99 2.70
N ASN A 43 -20.74 -10.14 2.72
CA ASN A 43 -21.65 -9.90 1.62
C ASN A 43 -22.16 -8.45 1.67
N THR A 44 -21.78 -7.65 0.68
CA THR A 44 -22.36 -6.31 0.48
C THR A 44 -23.53 -6.33 -0.51
N GLY A 45 -23.97 -7.53 -0.92
CA GLY A 45 -25.06 -7.77 -1.84
C GLY A 45 -26.36 -8.07 -1.11
N ALA A 46 -27.28 -8.75 -1.80
CA ALA A 46 -28.49 -9.25 -1.16
C ALA A 46 -28.24 -10.62 -0.50
N GLY A 47 -29.03 -10.95 0.53
CA GLY A 47 -28.87 -12.18 1.32
C GLY A 47 -28.15 -11.91 2.65
N PRO A 48 -27.68 -12.97 3.34
CA PRO A 48 -27.05 -12.85 4.64
C PRO A 48 -25.80 -11.98 4.63
N ASP A 49 -25.48 -11.36 5.77
CA ASP A 49 -24.34 -10.46 5.91
C ASP A 49 -22.97 -11.13 5.67
N PHE A 50 -22.81 -12.40 6.04
CA PHE A 50 -21.59 -13.15 5.83
C PHE A 50 -21.90 -14.54 5.26
N LEU A 51 -21.23 -14.90 4.17
CA LEU A 51 -21.45 -16.17 3.46
C LEU A 51 -20.35 -17.19 3.77
N ASP A 52 -20.70 -18.46 3.76
CA ASP A 52 -19.75 -19.58 3.92
C ASP A 52 -18.88 -19.50 5.20
N ALA A 53 -19.46 -19.11 6.34
CA ALA A 53 -18.79 -19.18 7.64
C ALA A 53 -18.53 -20.64 8.06
N HIS A 54 -17.43 -20.86 8.81
CA HIS A 54 -17.10 -22.15 9.43
C HIS A 54 -16.95 -21.95 10.93
N LEU A 55 -17.80 -22.62 11.69
CA LEU A 55 -17.95 -22.44 13.13
C LEU A 55 -17.86 -23.79 13.84
N ILE A 56 -17.41 -23.79 15.08
CA ILE A 56 -17.63 -24.92 16.00
C ILE A 56 -18.68 -24.47 17.01
N ILE A 57 -19.83 -25.14 17.03
CA ILE A 57 -20.91 -24.87 17.98
C ILE A 57 -21.10 -26.13 18.82
N ASN A 58 -20.87 -26.02 20.12
CA ASN A 58 -20.96 -27.14 21.07
C ASN A 58 -20.14 -28.36 20.63
N GLY A 59 -18.92 -28.12 20.13
CA GLY A 59 -17.99 -29.15 19.65
C GLY A 59 -18.30 -29.74 18.27
N GLN A 60 -19.33 -29.26 17.55
CA GLN A 60 -19.64 -29.69 16.19
C GLN A 60 -19.21 -28.64 15.17
N GLU A 61 -18.46 -29.06 14.15
CA GLU A 61 -18.10 -28.21 13.02
C GLU A 61 -19.31 -28.02 12.09
N ILE A 62 -19.66 -26.76 11.84
CA ILE A 62 -20.84 -26.35 11.07
C ILE A 62 -20.40 -25.31 10.04
N SER A 63 -20.88 -25.46 8.80
CA SER A 63 -20.70 -24.48 7.73
C SER A 63 -22.04 -23.89 7.33
N GLY A 64 -22.09 -22.57 7.13
CA GLY A 64 -23.28 -21.86 6.67
C GLY A 64 -23.11 -20.35 6.78
N ASP A 65 -24.20 -19.60 6.66
CA ASP A 65 -24.14 -18.14 6.64
C ASP A 65 -24.34 -17.53 8.04
N VAL A 66 -23.90 -16.28 8.21
CA VAL A 66 -24.13 -15.50 9.43
C VAL A 66 -24.90 -14.22 9.09
N GLU A 67 -25.93 -13.95 9.89
CA GLU A 67 -26.71 -12.72 9.81
C GLU A 67 -26.50 -11.86 11.06
N ILE A 68 -26.41 -10.54 10.88
CA ILE A 68 -26.14 -9.60 11.96
C ILE A 68 -27.23 -8.55 12.08
N HIS A 69 -27.80 -8.41 13.28
CA HIS A 69 -28.78 -7.37 13.57
C HIS A 69 -28.51 -6.70 14.92
N PHE A 70 -29.30 -5.68 15.24
CA PHE A 70 -29.28 -5.10 16.57
C PHE A 70 -29.94 -6.00 17.63
N SER A 71 -31.07 -6.64 17.29
CA SER A 71 -31.84 -7.50 18.18
C SER A 71 -32.43 -8.73 17.48
N PRO A 72 -32.83 -9.79 18.22
CA PRO A 72 -33.40 -10.99 17.62
C PRO A 72 -34.68 -10.73 16.80
N SER A 73 -35.51 -9.78 17.22
CA SER A 73 -36.79 -9.51 16.53
C SER A 73 -36.64 -8.87 15.16
N ASP A 74 -35.47 -8.30 14.85
CA ASP A 74 -35.17 -7.70 13.56
C ASP A 74 -35.20 -8.74 12.42
N TRP A 75 -34.87 -10.01 12.71
CA TRP A 75 -35.04 -11.12 11.77
C TRP A 75 -36.44 -11.19 11.15
N LYS A 76 -37.48 -11.04 11.99
CA LYS A 76 -38.88 -11.02 11.53
C LYS A 76 -39.24 -9.68 10.89
N HIS A 77 -38.72 -8.58 11.41
CA HIS A 77 -38.97 -7.24 10.88
C HIS A 77 -38.48 -7.10 9.43
N HIS A 78 -37.29 -7.64 9.14
CA HIS A 78 -36.71 -7.66 7.80
C HIS A 78 -37.32 -8.72 6.87
N GLY A 79 -38.13 -9.64 7.42
CA GLY A 79 -38.88 -10.64 6.63
C GLY A 79 -38.07 -11.88 6.26
N HIS A 80 -36.92 -12.11 6.91
CA HIS A 80 -36.00 -13.20 6.58
C HIS A 80 -36.61 -14.60 6.77
N GLN A 81 -37.62 -14.73 7.63
CA GLN A 81 -38.31 -15.99 7.91
C GLN A 81 -38.86 -16.71 6.66
N GLY A 82 -39.27 -15.95 5.65
CA GLY A 82 -39.86 -16.47 4.42
C GLY A 82 -38.96 -16.34 3.19
N ASP A 83 -37.71 -15.92 3.39
CA ASP A 83 -36.78 -15.64 2.30
C ASP A 83 -35.79 -16.80 2.12
N PRO A 84 -35.83 -17.53 1.00
CA PRO A 84 -34.95 -18.66 0.75
C PRO A 84 -33.45 -18.32 0.82
N ARG A 85 -33.07 -17.05 0.65
CA ARG A 85 -31.67 -16.60 0.73
C ARG A 85 -31.07 -16.79 2.13
N TYR A 86 -31.90 -16.89 3.17
CA TYR A 86 -31.48 -16.98 4.57
C TYR A 86 -31.60 -18.40 5.15
N GLU A 87 -32.01 -19.40 4.35
CA GLU A 87 -32.18 -20.78 4.82
C GLU A 87 -30.86 -21.38 5.36
N ASN A 88 -29.75 -21.03 4.72
CA ASN A 88 -28.40 -21.48 5.06
C ASN A 88 -27.77 -20.74 6.25
N VAL A 89 -28.46 -19.74 6.84
CA VAL A 89 -27.96 -19.07 8.05
C VAL A 89 -27.86 -20.09 9.18
N VAL A 90 -26.69 -20.21 9.78
CA VAL A 90 -26.43 -21.11 10.92
C VAL A 90 -26.24 -20.35 12.22
N LEU A 91 -25.89 -19.07 12.14
CA LEU A 91 -25.72 -18.19 13.29
C LEU A 91 -26.40 -16.84 13.05
N HIS A 92 -27.21 -16.42 14.01
CA HIS A 92 -27.72 -15.07 14.11
C HIS A 92 -26.92 -14.36 15.22
N ALA A 93 -26.14 -13.35 14.87
CA ALA A 93 -25.36 -12.59 15.83
C ALA A 93 -26.03 -11.23 16.05
N VAL A 94 -26.43 -10.92 17.28
CA VAL A 94 -27.15 -9.69 17.60
C VAL A 94 -26.41 -8.87 18.63
N TRP A 95 -26.59 -7.55 18.63
CA TRP A 95 -25.99 -6.72 19.68
C TRP A 95 -26.58 -7.02 21.05
N GLN A 96 -27.91 -7.00 21.20
CA GLN A 96 -28.59 -7.16 22.48
C GLN A 96 -29.82 -8.07 22.38
N SER A 97 -30.20 -8.71 23.49
CA SER A 97 -31.48 -9.42 23.60
C SER A 97 -32.63 -8.43 23.79
N ASP A 98 -33.80 -8.73 23.23
CA ASP A 98 -35.04 -7.96 23.43
C ASP A 98 -36.10 -8.74 24.24
N ASN A 99 -35.66 -9.75 25.00
CA ASN A 99 -36.49 -10.65 25.82
C ASN A 99 -37.56 -11.43 25.04
N LYS A 100 -37.37 -11.59 23.72
CA LYS A 100 -38.16 -12.48 22.88
C LYS A 100 -37.30 -13.67 22.49
N LEU A 101 -37.93 -14.84 22.33
CA LEU A 101 -37.27 -15.98 21.70
C LEU A 101 -36.86 -15.58 20.28
N ASP A 102 -35.62 -15.89 19.90
CA ASP A 102 -35.14 -15.63 18.54
C ASP A 102 -36.05 -16.33 17.51
N PRO A 103 -36.76 -15.57 16.66
CA PRO A 103 -37.67 -16.14 15.68
C PRO A 103 -36.93 -16.94 14.59
N SER A 104 -35.62 -16.77 14.43
CA SER A 104 -34.82 -17.46 13.42
C SER A 104 -34.76 -18.98 13.66
N GLY A 105 -34.84 -19.43 14.93
CA GLY A 105 -34.59 -20.80 15.33
C GLY A 105 -33.14 -21.26 15.14
N LYS A 106 -32.22 -20.34 14.85
CA LYS A 106 -30.78 -20.59 14.67
C LYS A 106 -30.02 -20.44 15.99
N SER A 107 -28.73 -20.76 16.00
CA SER A 107 -27.88 -20.40 17.14
C SER A 107 -27.79 -18.87 17.24
N LEU A 108 -27.93 -18.33 18.46
CA LEU A 108 -27.92 -16.90 18.73
C LEU A 108 -26.66 -16.51 19.53
N LEU A 109 -25.92 -15.50 19.06
CA LEU A 109 -24.81 -14.88 19.79
C LEU A 109 -25.18 -13.46 20.23
N LEU A 110 -24.97 -13.13 21.51
CA LEU A 110 -25.09 -11.76 22.02
C LEU A 110 -23.72 -11.06 21.99
N MET A 111 -23.51 -10.23 20.96
CA MET A 111 -22.23 -9.54 20.75
C MET A 111 -21.88 -8.56 21.87
N SER A 112 -22.86 -7.92 22.52
CA SER A 112 -22.59 -7.02 23.65
C SER A 112 -22.01 -7.70 24.89
N GLU A 113 -22.22 -9.01 25.06
CA GLU A 113 -21.67 -9.77 26.19
C GLU A 113 -20.21 -10.15 25.97
N VAL A 114 -19.80 -10.23 24.70
CA VAL A 114 -18.44 -10.66 24.31
C VAL A 114 -17.58 -9.51 23.80
N CYS A 115 -18.16 -8.34 23.53
CA CYS A 115 -17.45 -7.13 23.12
C CYS A 115 -17.06 -6.27 24.32
N ALA A 116 -15.81 -5.80 24.36
CA ALA A 116 -15.34 -4.91 25.43
C ALA A 116 -15.70 -3.42 25.19
N MET A 117 -16.16 -3.07 23.99
CA MET A 117 -16.51 -1.69 23.61
C MET A 117 -17.99 -1.42 23.87
N SER A 118 -18.30 -0.23 24.38
CA SER A 118 -19.66 0.32 24.37
C SER A 118 -20.10 0.69 22.94
N LEU A 119 -21.41 0.90 22.73
CA LEU A 119 -21.97 1.32 21.44
C LEU A 119 -21.31 2.60 20.89
N ASN A 120 -21.05 3.59 21.75
CA ASN A 120 -20.43 4.85 21.34
C ASN A 120 -18.96 4.66 20.92
N GLU A 121 -18.22 3.82 21.65
CA GLU A 121 -16.83 3.47 21.30
C GLU A 121 -16.77 2.69 19.99
N LEU A 122 -17.72 1.77 19.77
CA LEU A 122 -17.87 1.00 18.54
C LEU A 122 -18.11 1.92 17.33
N GLU A 123 -19.04 2.87 17.45
CA GLU A 123 -19.29 3.86 16.40
C GLU A 123 -18.05 4.71 16.11
N GLU A 124 -17.36 5.20 17.14
CA GLU A 124 -16.14 5.99 16.95
C GLU A 124 -15.03 5.17 16.27
N HIS A 125 -14.85 3.92 16.70
CA HIS A 125 -13.85 3.00 16.17
C HIS A 125 -14.09 2.68 14.68
N TYR A 126 -15.35 2.38 14.32
CA TYR A 126 -15.71 1.91 12.98
C TYR A 126 -16.28 2.98 12.04
N ARG A 127 -16.28 4.25 12.45
CA ARG A 127 -16.80 5.39 11.65
C ARG A 127 -16.29 5.43 10.21
N ASN A 128 -15.04 5.00 9.99
CA ASN A 128 -14.38 5.01 8.67
C ASN A 128 -14.31 3.64 7.98
N TYR A 129 -14.94 2.60 8.56
CA TYR A 129 -14.81 1.22 8.11
C TYR A 129 -15.54 0.95 6.77
N SER A 130 -16.61 1.70 6.48
CA SER A 130 -17.44 1.55 5.28
C SER A 130 -16.68 1.66 3.95
N GLN A 131 -15.50 2.28 3.93
CA GLN A 131 -14.65 2.32 2.73
C GLN A 131 -13.83 1.04 2.50
N GLN A 132 -13.57 0.28 3.56
CA GLN A 132 -12.74 -0.93 3.55
C GLN A 132 -13.57 -2.18 3.22
N ALA A 133 -14.83 -2.23 3.68
CA ALA A 133 -15.79 -3.30 3.36
C ALA A 133 -16.14 -3.42 1.85
N LYS A 134 -15.69 -2.47 1.01
CA LYS A 134 -15.90 -2.50 -0.45
C LYS A 134 -15.07 -3.57 -1.16
N PHE A 135 -14.02 -4.08 -0.52
CA PHE A 135 -13.14 -5.07 -1.14
C PHE A 135 -13.63 -6.47 -0.78
N LYS A 136 -13.94 -7.26 -1.81
CA LYS A 136 -14.35 -8.65 -1.62
C LYS A 136 -13.13 -9.55 -1.36
N PRO A 137 -13.23 -10.49 -0.43
CA PRO A 137 -12.30 -11.62 -0.36
C PRO A 137 -12.22 -12.34 -1.70
N ILE A 138 -11.09 -13.00 -1.93
CA ILE A 138 -10.85 -13.82 -3.12
C ILE A 138 -11.25 -15.28 -2.89
N GLU A 139 -11.37 -16.03 -3.98
CA GLU A 139 -11.57 -17.48 -3.97
C GLU A 139 -10.32 -18.17 -3.36
N GLY A 140 -10.51 -19.22 -2.55
CA GLY A 140 -9.41 -19.89 -1.82
C GLY A 140 -8.93 -19.17 -0.55
N ILE A 141 -9.76 -18.31 0.05
CA ILE A 141 -9.41 -17.55 1.26
C ILE A 141 -9.45 -18.39 2.55
N LEU A 142 -10.19 -19.50 2.56
CA LEU A 142 -10.30 -20.38 3.73
C LEU A 142 -8.96 -21.02 4.08
N GLU A 143 -8.21 -21.39 3.05
CA GLU A 143 -6.86 -21.93 3.16
C GLU A 143 -5.91 -20.88 3.73
N PHE A 144 -6.09 -19.61 3.39
CA PHE A 144 -5.30 -18.51 3.96
C PHE A 144 -5.69 -18.19 5.40
N ALA A 145 -6.99 -18.24 5.70
CA ALA A 145 -7.51 -18.04 7.05
C ALA A 145 -7.00 -19.12 8.02
N SER A 146 -6.92 -20.38 7.58
CA SER A 146 -6.46 -21.50 8.42
C SER A 146 -4.95 -21.57 8.65
N LEU A 147 -4.11 -20.90 7.84
CA LEU A 147 -2.69 -20.83 8.10
C LEU A 147 -2.41 -20.17 9.45
N SER A 148 -1.44 -20.68 10.22
CA SER A 148 -0.91 -19.94 11.38
C SER A 148 -0.25 -18.62 10.95
N ASP A 149 -0.17 -17.63 11.84
CA ASP A 149 0.47 -16.33 11.54
C ASP A 149 1.93 -16.47 11.10
N LYS A 150 2.63 -17.47 11.65
CA LYS A 150 4.00 -17.80 11.23
C LYS A 150 4.02 -18.36 9.81
N ALA A 151 3.17 -19.34 9.51
CA ALA A 151 3.09 -19.95 8.19
C ALA A 151 2.73 -18.92 7.11
N MET A 152 1.79 -18.02 7.42
CA MET A 152 1.43 -16.92 6.52
C MET A 152 2.61 -15.95 6.32
N SER A 153 3.33 -15.59 7.38
CA SER A 153 4.50 -14.71 7.26
C SER A 153 5.58 -15.34 6.37
N ASP A 154 5.90 -16.63 6.61
CA ASP A 154 6.87 -17.39 5.82
C ASP A 154 6.44 -17.50 4.34
N PHE A 155 5.14 -17.67 4.08
CA PHE A 155 4.58 -17.68 2.73
C PHE A 155 4.75 -16.33 2.03
N LEU A 156 4.43 -15.23 2.71
CA LEU A 156 4.64 -13.87 2.17
C LEU A 156 6.12 -13.58 1.89
N GLU A 157 7.05 -14.11 2.70
CA GLU A 157 8.48 -14.02 2.41
C GLU A 157 8.84 -14.73 1.10
N GLN A 158 8.29 -15.92 0.83
CA GLN A 158 8.50 -16.64 -0.42
C GLN A 158 7.96 -15.85 -1.63
N MET A 159 6.74 -15.32 -1.52
CA MET A 159 6.12 -14.47 -2.56
C MET A 159 6.94 -13.21 -2.83
N ALA A 160 7.54 -12.62 -1.79
CA ALA A 160 8.42 -11.48 -1.93
C ALA A 160 9.70 -11.80 -2.71
N PHE A 161 10.26 -13.02 -2.56
CA PHE A 161 11.40 -13.46 -3.36
C PHE A 161 11.04 -13.75 -4.82
N LEU A 162 9.84 -14.25 -5.09
CA LEU A 162 9.33 -14.37 -6.47
C LEU A 162 9.21 -12.99 -7.13
N ARG A 163 8.63 -12.03 -6.41
CA ARG A 163 8.54 -10.63 -6.86
C ARG A 163 9.91 -10.01 -7.13
N LEU A 164 10.86 -10.22 -6.22
CA LEU A 164 12.22 -9.74 -6.37
C LEU A 164 12.89 -10.36 -7.60
N SER A 165 12.70 -11.67 -7.82
CA SER A 165 13.24 -12.38 -8.99
C SER A 165 12.67 -11.82 -10.30
N GLN A 166 11.36 -11.55 -10.37
CA GLN A 166 10.75 -10.89 -11.52
C GLN A 166 11.35 -9.50 -11.78
N LYS A 167 11.59 -8.72 -10.71
CA LYS A 167 12.26 -7.42 -10.84
C LYS A 167 13.70 -7.55 -11.33
N CYS A 168 14.45 -8.56 -10.88
CA CYS A 168 15.80 -8.83 -11.38
C CYS A 168 15.79 -9.12 -12.89
N VAL A 169 14.88 -10.00 -13.35
CA VAL A 169 14.74 -10.33 -14.79
C VAL A 169 14.39 -9.09 -15.60
N GLN A 170 13.41 -8.28 -15.15
CA GLN A 170 13.04 -7.04 -15.83
C GLN A 170 14.21 -6.04 -15.89
N LEU A 171 14.97 -5.93 -14.80
CA LEU A 171 16.13 -5.04 -14.75
C LEU A 171 17.24 -5.52 -15.69
N ASP A 172 17.52 -6.82 -15.72
CA ASP A 172 18.54 -7.43 -16.60
C ASP A 172 18.21 -7.21 -18.09
N GLN A 173 16.93 -7.35 -18.47
CA GLN A 173 16.44 -7.02 -19.80
C GLN A 173 16.68 -5.54 -20.15
N GLN A 174 16.42 -4.62 -19.22
CA GLN A 174 16.68 -3.20 -19.44
C GLN A 174 18.17 -2.88 -19.54
N ILE A 175 19.01 -3.51 -18.72
CA ILE A 175 20.47 -3.38 -18.77
C ILE A 175 21.00 -3.87 -20.12
N THR A 176 20.51 -5.02 -20.60
CA THR A 176 20.88 -5.56 -21.91
C THR A 176 20.52 -4.60 -23.03
N LYS A 177 19.39 -3.91 -22.92
CA LYS A 177 18.90 -2.99 -23.97
C LYS A 177 19.57 -1.62 -23.96
N TYR A 178 19.83 -1.04 -22.79
CA TYR A 178 20.22 0.36 -22.66
C TYR A 178 21.60 0.57 -22.01
N GLY A 179 22.23 -0.48 -21.50
CA GLY A 179 23.40 -0.38 -20.63
C GLY A 179 23.03 -0.13 -19.16
N LEU A 180 23.98 -0.40 -18.27
CA LEU A 180 23.76 -0.39 -16.82
C LEU A 180 23.30 0.97 -16.28
N GLU A 181 24.07 2.03 -16.54
CA GLU A 181 23.78 3.36 -16.00
C GLU A 181 22.42 3.87 -16.50
N GLN A 182 22.14 3.74 -17.79
CA GLN A 182 20.89 4.23 -18.37
C GLN A 182 19.66 3.44 -17.88
N ALA A 183 19.77 2.12 -17.67
CA ALA A 183 18.69 1.31 -17.12
C ALA A 183 18.35 1.72 -15.68
N ILE A 184 19.36 1.87 -14.81
CA ILE A 184 19.16 2.31 -13.42
C ILE A 184 18.65 3.75 -13.37
N TYR A 185 19.19 4.63 -14.20
CA TYR A 185 18.73 6.02 -14.31
C TYR A 185 17.25 6.11 -14.73
N GLN A 186 16.81 5.32 -15.72
CA GLN A 186 15.39 5.25 -16.09
C GLN A 186 14.53 4.74 -14.93
N LYS A 187 14.98 3.71 -14.19
CA LYS A 187 14.26 3.21 -13.00
C LYS A 187 14.14 4.25 -11.89
N LEU A 188 15.21 5.03 -11.65
CA LEU A 188 15.18 6.14 -10.69
C LEU A 188 14.16 7.19 -11.13
N MET A 189 14.23 7.63 -12.39
CA MET A 189 13.28 8.57 -12.98
C MET A 189 11.83 8.08 -12.83
N GLU A 190 11.53 6.84 -13.22
CA GLU A 190 10.20 6.21 -13.04
C GLU A 190 9.73 6.28 -11.58
N ALA A 191 10.61 5.95 -10.63
CA ALA A 191 10.28 5.94 -9.20
C ALA A 191 10.04 7.33 -8.63
N PHE A 192 10.74 8.36 -9.11
CA PHE A 192 10.48 9.77 -8.78
C PHE A 192 9.16 10.29 -9.37
N GLY A 193 8.69 9.72 -10.49
CA GLY A 193 7.39 10.01 -11.08
C GLY A 193 6.18 9.43 -10.32
N TYR A 194 6.38 8.57 -9.34
CA TYR A 194 5.32 7.94 -8.53
C TYR A 194 4.33 7.18 -9.44
N SER A 195 3.06 7.04 -9.06
CA SER A 195 2.04 6.41 -9.92
C SER A 195 1.57 7.32 -11.06
N ARG A 196 1.47 8.63 -10.81
CA ARG A 196 0.84 9.59 -11.73
C ARG A 196 1.75 10.12 -12.82
N ASN A 197 3.04 10.32 -12.52
CA ASN A 197 4.02 10.90 -13.44
C ASN A 197 5.13 9.89 -13.83
N ARG A 198 4.95 8.59 -13.58
CA ARG A 198 5.95 7.55 -13.96
C ARG A 198 6.36 7.68 -15.43
N GLN A 199 5.38 7.74 -16.32
CA GLN A 199 5.60 7.79 -17.75
C GLN A 199 6.22 9.13 -18.18
N ALA A 200 5.81 10.24 -17.56
CA ALA A 200 6.38 11.57 -17.81
C ALA A 200 7.88 11.62 -17.48
N PHE A 201 8.26 11.12 -16.29
CA PHE A 201 9.67 11.00 -15.91
C PHE A 201 10.44 10.02 -16.79
N LEU A 202 9.84 8.90 -17.22
CA LEU A 202 10.48 7.98 -18.15
C LEU A 202 10.72 8.63 -19.52
N THR A 203 9.78 9.43 -20.02
CA THR A 203 9.95 10.21 -21.26
C THR A 203 11.11 11.19 -21.11
N LEU A 204 11.19 11.92 -19.99
CA LEU A 204 12.32 12.80 -19.68
C LEU A 204 13.66 12.03 -19.66
N ALA A 205 13.71 10.88 -19.00
CA ALA A 205 14.92 10.05 -18.90
C ALA A 205 15.43 9.52 -20.25
N LYS A 206 14.53 9.37 -21.23
CA LYS A 206 14.87 8.97 -22.59
C LYS A 206 15.37 10.13 -23.44
N ALA A 207 14.85 11.34 -23.20
CA ALA A 207 15.32 12.56 -23.85
C ALA A 207 16.67 13.02 -23.29
N ALA A 208 16.76 13.19 -21.96
CA ALA A 208 17.98 13.54 -21.25
C ALA A 208 18.72 12.27 -20.78
N LYS A 209 19.37 11.57 -21.71
CA LYS A 209 20.13 10.35 -21.40
C LYS A 209 21.26 10.61 -20.39
N ILE A 210 21.60 9.60 -19.60
CA ILE A 210 22.64 9.73 -18.56
C ILE A 210 24.01 10.10 -19.14
N GLU A 211 24.34 9.60 -20.33
CA GLU A 211 25.58 9.94 -21.04
C GLU A 211 25.67 11.43 -21.38
N VAL A 212 24.56 12.02 -21.84
CA VAL A 212 24.47 13.44 -22.19
C VAL A 212 24.62 14.28 -20.92
N LEU A 213 23.96 13.88 -19.84
CA LEU A 213 24.06 14.55 -18.55
C LEU A 213 25.50 14.54 -18.00
N LYS A 214 26.19 13.40 -18.06
CA LYS A 214 27.60 13.29 -17.62
C LYS A 214 28.55 14.17 -18.44
N SER A 215 28.24 14.41 -19.71
CA SER A 215 29.03 15.28 -20.60
C SER A 215 28.64 16.76 -20.54
N SER A 216 27.55 17.10 -19.85
CA SER A 216 27.02 18.47 -19.79
C SER A 216 27.80 19.33 -18.80
N SER A 217 27.97 20.61 -19.13
CA SER A 217 28.53 21.61 -18.20
C SER A 217 27.56 21.96 -17.05
N ASP A 218 26.25 21.79 -17.25
CA ASP A 218 25.24 21.95 -16.19
C ASP A 218 24.09 20.93 -16.39
N PRO A 219 24.26 19.68 -15.92
CA PRO A 219 23.23 18.64 -16.07
C PRO A 219 21.94 18.96 -15.32
N GLU A 220 21.97 19.80 -14.28
CA GLU A 220 20.77 20.25 -13.59
C GLU A 220 19.94 21.18 -14.49
N ALA A 221 20.58 22.18 -15.12
CA ALA A 221 19.89 23.07 -16.05
C ALA A 221 19.29 22.29 -17.22
N LEU A 222 20.03 21.31 -17.76
CA LEU A 222 19.53 20.44 -18.82
C LEU A 222 18.25 19.70 -18.37
N LEU A 223 18.25 19.06 -17.19
CA LEU A 223 17.05 18.38 -16.70
C LEU A 223 15.85 19.30 -16.48
N TRP A 224 16.06 20.49 -15.92
CA TRP A 224 14.98 21.45 -15.69
C TRP A 224 14.37 21.98 -17.01
N GLY A 225 15.22 22.24 -18.00
CA GLY A 225 14.80 22.70 -19.32
C GLY A 225 14.10 21.61 -20.13
N GLU A 226 14.72 20.44 -20.28
CA GLU A 226 14.16 19.30 -21.02
C GLU A 226 12.89 18.74 -20.39
N SER A 227 12.64 19.00 -19.10
CA SER A 227 11.39 18.60 -18.45
C SER A 227 10.22 19.52 -18.81
N GLY A 228 10.47 20.71 -19.39
CA GLY A 228 9.46 21.75 -19.57
C GLY A 228 8.90 22.32 -18.26
N LEU A 229 9.55 22.05 -17.12
CA LEU A 229 9.12 22.58 -15.81
C LEU A 229 9.77 23.93 -15.52
N LEU A 230 10.88 24.23 -16.16
CA LEU A 230 11.47 25.56 -16.20
C LEU A 230 10.69 26.42 -17.21
N GLN A 231 9.59 27.02 -16.76
CA GLN A 231 8.65 27.73 -17.62
C GLN A 231 9.17 29.12 -18.03
N ASP A 232 8.76 29.60 -19.21
CA ASP A 232 9.05 30.97 -19.67
C ASP A 232 8.40 32.01 -18.74
N GLN A 233 9.22 32.92 -18.18
CA GLN A 233 8.78 33.98 -17.27
C GLN A 233 7.88 35.03 -17.93
N SER A 234 7.89 35.14 -19.27
CA SER A 234 6.99 36.05 -19.99
C SER A 234 5.54 35.56 -19.98
N GLN A 235 5.32 34.26 -19.76
CA GLN A 235 4.00 33.63 -19.79
C GLN A 235 3.58 33.06 -18.44
N ASN A 236 4.52 32.84 -17.52
CA ASN A 236 4.26 32.16 -16.25
C ASN A 236 4.87 32.94 -15.07
N GLU A 237 4.11 33.01 -13.99
CA GLU A 237 4.56 33.65 -12.75
C GLU A 237 5.64 32.79 -12.07
N VAL A 238 6.74 33.43 -11.70
CA VAL A 238 7.80 32.85 -10.87
C VAL A 238 7.91 33.70 -9.60
N HIS A 239 7.93 33.02 -8.45
CA HIS A 239 8.07 33.68 -7.16
C HIS A 239 9.38 34.48 -7.10
N GLU A 240 9.36 35.66 -6.48
CA GLU A 240 10.48 36.62 -6.48
C GLU A 240 11.82 35.98 -6.05
N GLU A 241 11.81 35.23 -4.95
CA GLU A 241 13.00 34.50 -4.44
C GLU A 241 13.60 33.46 -5.41
N LEU A 242 12.88 33.04 -6.45
CA LEU A 242 13.35 32.07 -7.44
C LEU A 242 13.78 32.71 -8.76
N LYS A 243 13.57 34.02 -8.96
CA LYS A 243 13.82 34.66 -10.26
C LYS A 243 15.28 34.56 -10.71
N VAL A 244 16.23 34.81 -9.80
CA VAL A 244 17.67 34.72 -10.11
C VAL A 244 18.06 33.28 -10.46
N TRP A 245 17.73 32.32 -9.60
CA TRP A 245 17.99 30.90 -9.85
C TRP A 245 17.35 30.42 -11.16
N HIS A 246 16.12 30.85 -11.44
CA HIS A 246 15.42 30.49 -12.67
C HIS A 246 16.13 31.05 -13.90
N GLN A 247 16.49 32.34 -13.90
CA GLN A 247 17.21 32.97 -15.01
C GLN A 247 18.55 32.29 -15.28
N GLU A 248 19.32 32.00 -14.22
CA GLU A 248 20.59 31.27 -14.34
C GLU A 248 20.39 29.91 -15.03
N LYS A 249 19.41 29.11 -14.58
CA LYS A 249 19.12 27.80 -15.17
C LYS A 249 18.55 27.90 -16.57
N TRP A 250 17.75 28.92 -16.87
CA TRP A 250 17.18 29.16 -18.19
C TRP A 250 18.28 29.49 -19.21
N HIS A 251 19.19 30.39 -18.85
CA HIS A 251 20.32 30.75 -19.71
C HIS A 251 21.29 29.60 -19.92
N ALA A 252 21.60 28.85 -18.86
CA ALA A 252 22.45 27.66 -18.97
C ALA A 252 21.82 26.63 -19.92
N TRP A 253 20.54 26.29 -19.74
CA TRP A 253 19.83 25.37 -20.60
C TRP A 253 19.74 25.85 -22.06
N ALA A 254 19.43 27.13 -22.29
CA ALA A 254 19.29 27.69 -23.64
C ALA A 254 20.56 27.49 -24.50
N ASN A 255 21.74 27.48 -23.88
CA ASN A 255 23.03 27.25 -24.54
C ASN A 255 23.33 25.77 -24.82
N MET A 256 22.65 24.85 -24.13
CA MET A 256 22.89 23.40 -24.21
C MET A 256 21.76 22.61 -24.86
N ARG A 257 20.56 23.19 -24.97
CA ARG A 257 19.35 22.48 -25.40
C ARG A 257 19.56 21.78 -26.73
N ALA A 258 19.11 20.53 -26.80
CA ALA A 258 19.05 19.81 -28.06
C ALA A 258 17.96 20.41 -28.96
N THR A 259 17.99 20.09 -30.25
CA THR A 259 16.92 20.50 -31.19
C THR A 259 15.56 19.88 -30.85
N PHE A 260 15.56 18.80 -30.04
CA PHE A 260 14.38 18.06 -29.65
C PHE A 260 14.00 18.36 -28.20
N ASN A 261 12.83 18.96 -27.99
CA ASN A 261 12.21 19.16 -26.69
C ASN A 261 11.04 18.16 -26.55
N PRO A 262 11.09 17.19 -25.62
CA PRO A 262 10.02 16.23 -25.48
C PRO A 262 8.73 16.91 -25.00
N GLU A 263 7.61 16.67 -25.66
CA GLU A 263 6.30 17.05 -25.11
C GLU A 263 5.97 16.15 -23.90
N ILE A 264 6.17 16.69 -22.69
CA ILE A 264 5.89 15.99 -21.44
C ILE A 264 4.65 16.58 -20.78
N ILE A 265 3.64 15.74 -20.59
CA ILE A 265 2.42 16.11 -19.87
C ILE A 265 2.56 15.73 -18.41
N TRP A 266 2.56 16.74 -17.54
CA TRP A 266 2.68 16.58 -16.10
C TRP A 266 1.32 16.53 -15.40
N ASP A 267 1.02 15.45 -14.69
CA ASP A 267 -0.12 15.41 -13.78
C ASP A 267 0.21 16.19 -12.50
N ARG A 268 -0.50 17.30 -12.29
CA ARG A 268 -0.38 18.20 -11.15
C ARG A 268 -1.43 17.98 -10.07
N LYS A 269 -2.36 17.02 -10.22
CA LYS A 269 -3.37 16.64 -9.20
C LYS A 269 -2.76 15.81 -8.06
N ASN A 270 -1.62 16.28 -7.56
CA ASN A 270 -0.83 15.67 -6.49
C ASN A 270 -0.95 16.51 -5.21
N ARG A 271 -0.65 15.90 -4.06
CA ARG A 271 -0.44 16.68 -2.82
C ARG A 271 0.68 17.71 -3.07
N PRO A 272 0.65 18.91 -2.46
CA PRO A 272 1.65 19.96 -2.69
C PRO A 272 3.12 19.50 -2.54
N GLN A 273 3.37 18.50 -1.70
CA GLN A 273 4.70 17.95 -1.46
C GLN A 273 5.21 17.02 -2.60
N ASN A 274 4.34 16.62 -3.53
CA ASN A 274 4.57 15.61 -4.56
C ASN A 274 4.51 16.19 -5.99
N THR A 275 4.67 17.50 -6.14
CA THR A 275 4.71 18.14 -7.47
C THR A 275 5.88 17.62 -8.32
N PRO A 276 5.75 17.62 -9.65
CA PRO A 276 6.84 17.27 -10.57
C PRO A 276 8.15 18.02 -10.27
N GLU A 277 8.08 19.31 -9.99
CA GLU A 277 9.25 20.16 -9.69
C GLU A 277 10.01 19.66 -8.46
N ARG A 278 9.31 19.34 -7.37
CA ARG A 278 9.94 18.81 -6.16
C ARG A 278 10.51 17.41 -6.39
N ARG A 279 9.84 16.59 -7.20
CA ARG A 279 10.27 15.23 -7.52
C ARG A 279 11.54 15.26 -8.37
N LEU A 280 11.59 16.13 -9.38
CA LEU A 280 12.78 16.34 -10.19
C LEU A 280 13.93 16.92 -9.36
N ALA A 281 13.66 17.91 -8.49
CA ALA A 281 14.67 18.44 -7.59
C ALA A 281 15.25 17.38 -6.64
N GLY A 282 14.43 16.45 -6.14
CA GLY A 282 14.88 15.35 -5.29
C GLY A 282 15.79 14.37 -6.04
N LEU A 283 15.49 14.07 -7.30
CA LEU A 283 16.36 13.28 -8.18
C LEU A 283 17.68 14.02 -8.43
N ILE A 284 17.63 15.31 -8.79
CA ILE A 284 18.81 16.13 -9.05
C ILE A 284 19.72 16.19 -7.82
N LEU A 285 19.15 16.34 -6.62
CA LEU A 285 19.92 16.33 -5.38
C LEU A 285 20.67 15.00 -5.21
N PHE A 286 20.00 13.88 -5.43
CA PHE A 286 20.65 12.56 -5.44
C PHE A 286 21.77 12.45 -6.45
N MET A 287 21.52 12.85 -7.70
CA MET A 287 22.51 12.80 -8.77
C MET A 287 23.73 13.70 -8.46
N LYS A 288 23.51 14.87 -7.87
CA LYS A 288 24.60 15.76 -7.41
C LYS A 288 25.43 15.11 -6.31
N ASN A 289 24.79 14.48 -5.33
CA ASN A 289 25.50 13.86 -4.19
C ASN A 289 26.32 12.63 -4.59
N ILE A 290 26.03 12.01 -5.73
CA ILE A 290 26.88 10.98 -6.35
C ILE A 290 27.81 11.54 -7.43
N ASN A 291 27.95 12.86 -7.53
CA ASN A 291 28.75 13.56 -8.55
C ASN A 291 28.40 13.18 -9.99
N TRP A 292 27.13 12.82 -10.24
CA TRP A 292 26.65 12.27 -11.51
C TRP A 292 27.35 10.98 -11.97
N ASP A 293 28.12 10.34 -11.09
CA ASP A 293 28.80 9.07 -11.33
C ASP A 293 27.97 7.91 -10.76
N LEU A 294 26.95 7.54 -11.53
CA LEU A 294 26.04 6.46 -11.16
C LEU A 294 26.77 5.12 -11.10
N GLN A 295 27.78 4.89 -11.95
CA GLN A 295 28.58 3.68 -11.91
C GLN A 295 29.37 3.56 -10.61
N CYS A 296 30.08 4.60 -10.18
CA CYS A 296 30.83 4.58 -8.92
C CYS A 296 29.91 4.36 -7.71
N PHE A 297 28.77 5.06 -7.67
CA PHE A 297 27.75 4.84 -6.64
C PHE A 297 27.28 3.38 -6.58
N LEU A 298 26.98 2.77 -7.74
CA LEU A 298 26.52 1.38 -7.81
C LEU A 298 27.60 0.36 -7.41
N GLN A 299 28.88 0.64 -7.65
CA GLN A 299 29.99 -0.18 -7.19
C GLN A 299 30.14 -0.10 -5.68
N HIS A 300 30.05 1.11 -5.12
CA HIS A 300 30.11 1.30 -3.67
C HIS A 300 28.95 0.60 -2.95
N LEU A 301 27.73 0.75 -3.48
CA LEU A 301 26.54 0.10 -2.96
C LEU A 301 26.63 -1.44 -3.00
N ALA A 302 27.35 -2.01 -3.97
CA ALA A 302 27.58 -3.45 -4.05
C ALA A 302 28.62 -3.96 -3.03
N SER A 303 29.55 -3.10 -2.61
CA SER A 303 30.55 -3.45 -1.60
C SER A 303 29.99 -3.44 -0.18
N GLU A 304 29.07 -2.53 0.13
CA GLU A 304 28.42 -2.42 1.42
C GLU A 304 26.95 -2.01 1.24
N VAL A 305 26.03 -2.68 1.94
CA VAL A 305 24.63 -2.26 1.95
C VAL A 305 24.50 -0.98 2.77
N GLN A 306 24.56 0.15 2.10
CA GLN A 306 24.61 1.45 2.74
C GLN A 306 23.25 2.09 2.97
N ASP A 307 23.22 2.98 3.95
CA ASP A 307 22.10 3.88 4.10
C ASP A 307 22.05 4.87 2.93
N LEU A 308 20.86 5.16 2.44
CA LEU A 308 20.68 6.07 1.31
C LEU A 308 20.47 7.52 1.77
N HIS A 309 20.29 7.74 3.08
CA HIS A 309 19.86 9.01 3.64
C HIS A 309 20.75 10.16 3.22
N SER A 310 22.07 10.00 3.38
CA SER A 310 23.08 11.01 3.04
C SER A 310 23.01 11.47 1.58
N TYR A 311 22.66 10.57 0.65
CA TYR A 311 22.52 10.92 -0.77
C TYR A 311 21.30 11.79 -1.07
N PHE A 312 20.36 11.96 -0.13
CA PHE A 312 19.19 12.84 -0.29
C PHE A 312 19.23 14.08 0.62
N GLU A 313 20.32 14.26 1.37
CA GLU A 313 20.55 15.48 2.16
C GLU A 313 21.22 16.57 1.32
N GLY A 314 21.02 17.82 1.71
CA GLY A 314 21.68 18.97 1.09
C GLY A 314 20.73 20.12 0.75
N GLN A 315 21.29 21.13 0.09
CA GLN A 315 20.57 22.35 -0.24
C GLN A 315 19.88 22.25 -1.59
N SER A 316 18.61 22.63 -1.63
CA SER A 316 17.87 22.85 -2.87
C SER A 316 16.85 23.96 -2.66
N VAL A 317 16.73 24.86 -3.64
CA VAL A 317 15.73 25.93 -3.63
C VAL A 317 14.32 25.36 -3.44
N MET A 318 14.04 24.20 -4.05
CA MET A 318 12.74 23.55 -4.01
C MET A 318 12.35 23.02 -2.62
N THR A 319 13.24 22.99 -1.63
CA THR A 319 12.85 22.66 -0.24
C THR A 319 11.84 23.65 0.33
N SER A 320 11.87 24.91 -0.12
CA SER A 320 10.95 25.97 0.29
C SER A 320 9.71 26.09 -0.60
N PHE A 321 9.64 25.38 -1.73
CA PHE A 321 8.61 25.61 -2.76
C PHE A 321 7.83 24.33 -3.13
N CYS A 322 6.56 24.53 -3.45
CA CYS A 322 5.67 23.55 -4.04
C CYS A 322 5.92 23.47 -5.55
N HIS A 323 5.84 24.60 -6.23
CA HIS A 323 6.23 24.81 -7.62
C HIS A 323 6.76 26.26 -7.73
N LEU A 324 7.19 26.68 -8.93
CA LEU A 324 7.93 27.93 -9.12
C LEU A 324 7.22 29.21 -8.64
N SER A 325 5.89 29.21 -8.57
CA SER A 325 5.09 30.34 -8.07
C SER A 325 4.61 30.22 -6.61
N LYS A 326 4.71 29.04 -5.97
CA LYS A 326 4.09 28.80 -4.65
C LYS A 326 5.09 28.32 -3.61
N LYS A 327 5.35 29.16 -2.61
CA LYS A 327 6.19 28.87 -1.45
C LYS A 327 5.41 28.10 -0.37
N PHE A 328 6.11 27.25 0.37
CA PHE A 328 5.59 26.65 1.59
C PHE A 328 5.78 27.59 2.80
N PRO A 329 4.91 27.48 3.83
CA PRO A 329 5.10 28.22 5.07
C PRO A 329 6.35 27.79 5.85
N LYS A 330 6.80 26.53 5.67
CA LYS A 330 8.01 25.97 6.27
C LYS A 330 8.75 25.12 5.23
N LYS A 331 10.07 24.98 5.38
CA LYS A 331 10.87 24.09 4.52
C LYS A 331 10.42 22.64 4.71
N ILE A 332 10.36 21.89 3.61
CA ILE A 332 9.97 20.49 3.58
C ILE A 332 11.00 19.70 2.77
N THR A 333 11.51 18.60 3.35
CA THR A 333 12.43 17.66 2.70
C THR A 333 11.88 17.17 1.35
N LEU A 334 12.74 17.07 0.34
CA LEU A 334 12.34 16.65 -1.01
C LEU A 334 12.00 15.14 -1.08
N VAL A 335 12.81 14.33 -0.40
CA VAL A 335 12.72 12.87 -0.38
C VAL A 335 12.76 12.38 1.06
N GLY A 336 11.61 12.05 1.64
CA GLY A 336 11.52 11.47 2.98
C GLY A 336 11.95 9.99 3.03
N GLU A 337 12.26 9.49 4.22
CA GLU A 337 12.76 8.12 4.46
C GLU A 337 11.92 7.03 3.78
N SER A 338 10.59 7.12 3.88
CA SER A 338 9.65 6.18 3.24
C SER A 338 9.92 6.05 1.74
N ARG A 339 10.24 7.15 1.04
CA ARG A 339 10.60 7.12 -0.39
C ARG A 339 11.99 6.57 -0.63
N GLN A 340 12.97 6.91 0.21
CA GLN A 340 14.33 6.37 0.10
C GLN A 340 14.31 4.84 0.23
N ARG A 341 13.49 4.33 1.16
CA ARG A 341 13.23 2.91 1.35
C ARG A 341 12.60 2.26 0.11
N GLU A 342 11.58 2.89 -0.49
CA GLU A 342 10.99 2.41 -1.74
C GLU A 342 12.01 2.34 -2.89
N LEU A 343 12.95 3.29 -2.99
CA LEU A 343 14.03 3.23 -3.99
C LEU A 343 14.98 2.07 -3.72
N ARG A 344 15.39 1.89 -2.44
CA ARG A 344 16.22 0.76 -2.01
C ARG A 344 15.61 -0.56 -2.43
N LEU A 345 14.33 -0.74 -2.19
CA LEU A 345 13.66 -2.03 -2.37
C LEU A 345 13.24 -2.32 -3.79
N ASN A 346 12.83 -1.30 -4.54
CA ASN A 346 12.33 -1.51 -5.90
C ASN A 346 13.41 -1.41 -6.98
N ILE A 347 14.57 -0.83 -6.68
CA ILE A 347 15.65 -0.59 -7.66
C ILE A 347 16.95 -1.22 -7.18
N PHE A 348 17.43 -0.85 -6.00
CA PHE A 348 18.78 -1.20 -5.57
C PHE A 348 18.91 -2.64 -5.10
N TYR A 349 17.96 -3.20 -4.35
CA TYR A 349 17.96 -4.63 -4.01
C TYR A 349 17.92 -5.51 -5.27
N PRO A 350 17.03 -5.30 -6.25
CA PRO A 350 17.08 -6.04 -7.51
C PRO A 350 18.46 -5.94 -8.21
N TYR A 351 19.06 -4.75 -8.25
CA TYR A 351 20.41 -4.57 -8.79
C TYR A 351 21.47 -5.39 -8.00
N LEU A 352 21.45 -5.31 -6.67
CA LEU A 352 22.39 -6.01 -5.79
C LEU A 352 22.25 -7.54 -5.92
N PHE A 353 21.03 -8.05 -5.96
CA PHE A 353 20.76 -9.47 -6.17
C PHE A 353 21.19 -9.96 -7.55
N LEU A 354 21.06 -9.11 -8.58
CA LEU A 354 21.49 -9.42 -9.94
C LEU A 354 23.03 -9.44 -10.08
N ARG A 355 23.74 -8.52 -9.40
CA ARG A 355 25.19 -8.33 -9.57
C ARG A 355 26.06 -9.06 -8.55
N THR A 356 25.50 -9.51 -7.42
CA THR A 356 26.28 -10.17 -6.38
C THR A 356 26.26 -11.69 -6.53
N HIS A 357 27.39 -12.25 -6.97
CA HIS A 357 27.55 -13.69 -7.18
C HIS A 357 28.24 -14.41 -6.02
N GLN A 358 29.01 -13.70 -5.18
CA GLN A 358 29.70 -14.31 -4.04
C GLN A 358 28.71 -14.74 -2.96
N GLY A 359 28.81 -15.99 -2.50
CA GLY A 359 27.84 -16.59 -1.57
C GLY A 359 27.66 -15.80 -0.27
N GLY A 360 28.76 -15.37 0.37
CA GLY A 360 28.69 -14.60 1.62
C GLY A 360 28.03 -13.22 1.46
N ALA A 361 28.40 -12.47 0.42
CA ALA A 361 27.82 -11.15 0.15
C ALA A 361 26.34 -11.24 -0.25
N LYS A 362 25.97 -12.25 -1.05
CA LYS A 362 24.58 -12.51 -1.43
C LYS A 362 23.70 -12.83 -0.21
N GLU A 363 24.21 -13.61 0.74
CA GLU A 363 23.48 -13.91 1.97
C GLU A 363 23.35 -12.67 2.87
N ALA A 364 24.37 -11.81 2.94
CA ALA A 364 24.28 -10.54 3.66
C ALA A 364 23.20 -9.61 3.07
N ILE A 365 23.13 -9.49 1.74
CA ILE A 365 22.09 -8.72 1.05
C ILE A 365 20.71 -9.32 1.32
N LYS A 366 20.57 -10.64 1.27
CA LYS A 366 19.32 -11.35 1.58
C LYS A 366 18.86 -11.08 3.01
N LYS A 367 19.78 -11.17 3.98
CA LYS A 367 19.50 -10.86 5.39
C LYS A 367 19.09 -9.39 5.57
N SER A 368 19.72 -8.47 4.85
CA SER A 368 19.35 -7.05 4.88
C SER A 368 17.94 -6.84 4.32
N TYR A 369 17.62 -7.43 3.17
CA TYR A 369 16.30 -7.37 2.54
C TYR A 369 15.18 -7.88 3.46
N LEU A 370 15.42 -9.02 4.12
CA LEU A 370 14.49 -9.64 5.05
C LEU A 370 14.23 -8.82 6.31
N ASN A 371 15.15 -7.92 6.69
CA ASN A 371 15.05 -7.14 7.94
C ASN A 371 14.70 -5.67 7.72
N GLU A 372 14.44 -5.25 6.47
CA GLU A 372 14.05 -3.88 6.17
C GLU A 372 12.68 -3.54 6.81
N ARG A 373 12.59 -2.33 7.36
CA ARG A 373 11.39 -1.86 8.05
C ARG A 373 10.23 -1.71 7.07
N LYS A 374 9.01 -2.07 7.48
CA LYS A 374 7.84 -1.89 6.63
C LYS A 374 7.63 -0.42 6.21
N SER A 375 7.06 -0.19 5.03
CA SER A 375 6.63 1.13 4.55
C SER A 375 5.29 1.52 5.16
N ASP A 376 4.94 2.78 5.05
CA ASP A 376 3.65 3.32 5.50
C ASP A 376 2.47 2.62 4.80
N ASP A 377 1.33 2.56 5.48
CA ASP A 377 0.13 1.93 4.94
C ASP A 377 -0.35 2.66 3.68
N THR A 378 -0.46 1.90 2.59
CA THR A 378 -0.94 2.39 1.30
C THR A 378 -2.39 1.98 1.08
N GLY A 379 -3.06 2.56 0.07
CA GLY A 379 -4.37 2.07 -0.38
C GLY A 379 -4.32 0.59 -0.79
N LEU A 380 -3.22 0.17 -1.42
CA LEU A 380 -3.01 -1.21 -1.84
C LEU A 380 -2.84 -2.16 -0.64
N LEU A 381 -2.17 -1.73 0.44
CA LEU A 381 -2.06 -2.57 1.63
C LEU A 381 -3.41 -2.74 2.33
N ARG A 382 -4.24 -1.69 2.36
CA ARG A 382 -5.62 -1.80 2.87
C ARG A 382 -6.46 -2.74 2.03
N GLU A 383 -6.33 -2.66 0.71
CA GLU A 383 -6.97 -3.61 -0.21
C GLU A 383 -6.47 -5.05 0.00
N ALA A 384 -5.16 -5.24 0.20
CA ALA A 384 -4.60 -6.56 0.52
C ALA A 384 -5.13 -7.10 1.86
N ALA A 385 -5.25 -6.24 2.88
CA ALA A 385 -5.81 -6.60 4.18
C ALA A 385 -7.19 -7.27 4.00
N CYS A 386 -8.11 -6.58 3.30
CA CYS A 386 -9.46 -7.07 3.09
C CYS A 386 -9.55 -8.27 2.15
N ARG A 387 -8.60 -8.44 1.22
CA ARG A 387 -8.63 -9.54 0.24
C ARG A 387 -8.03 -10.84 0.76
N PHE A 388 -6.94 -10.77 1.52
CA PHE A 388 -6.11 -11.93 1.88
C PHE A 388 -6.15 -12.28 3.37
N PHE A 389 -6.74 -11.43 4.21
CA PHE A 389 -6.78 -11.66 5.66
C PHE A 389 -8.20 -11.62 6.17
N ILE A 390 -8.50 -12.60 7.01
CA ILE A 390 -9.74 -12.67 7.76
C ILE A 390 -9.35 -12.96 9.22
N PRO A 391 -9.61 -12.03 10.16
CA PRO A 391 -10.05 -10.65 9.92
C PRO A 391 -9.01 -9.79 9.17
N PRO A 392 -9.39 -8.68 8.50
CA PRO A 392 -8.43 -7.78 7.84
C PRO A 392 -7.33 -7.25 8.79
N SER A 393 -7.66 -6.98 10.06
CA SER A 393 -6.69 -6.58 11.09
C SER A 393 -5.56 -7.58 11.31
N ARG A 394 -5.75 -8.87 11.00
CA ARG A 394 -4.71 -9.91 11.08
C ARG A 394 -3.47 -9.54 10.26
N MET A 395 -3.63 -8.75 9.20
CA MET A 395 -2.50 -8.17 8.45
C MET A 395 -1.50 -7.48 9.37
N LYS A 396 -1.92 -6.77 10.43
CA LYS A 396 -1.02 -6.07 11.36
C LYS A 396 -0.09 -7.02 12.11
N VAL A 397 -0.55 -8.23 12.39
CA VAL A 397 0.20 -9.27 13.09
C VAL A 397 1.16 -9.98 12.14
N VAL A 398 0.70 -10.31 10.93
CA VAL A 398 1.49 -11.05 9.94
C VAL A 398 2.52 -10.13 9.25
N THR A 399 2.16 -8.91 8.89
CA THR A 399 2.99 -8.01 8.06
C THR A 399 3.89 -7.08 8.88
N LYS A 400 4.77 -7.68 9.69
CA LYS A 400 5.71 -6.91 10.55
C LYS A 400 6.85 -6.24 9.78
N LYS A 401 7.24 -6.79 8.62
CA LYS A 401 8.41 -6.36 7.85
C LYS A 401 8.04 -5.98 6.42
N PHE A 402 8.94 -5.25 5.76
CA PHE A 402 8.72 -4.84 4.37
C PHE A 402 8.63 -6.03 3.41
N VAL A 403 9.39 -7.09 3.67
CA VAL A 403 9.34 -8.30 2.85
C VAL A 403 7.91 -8.86 2.79
N HIS A 404 7.16 -8.87 3.90
CA HIS A 404 5.77 -9.32 3.89
C HIS A 404 4.87 -8.43 3.02
N GLN A 405 5.08 -7.10 3.03
CA GLN A 405 4.37 -6.18 2.14
C GLN A 405 4.69 -6.46 0.66
N GLN A 406 5.93 -6.80 0.33
CA GLN A 406 6.29 -7.21 -1.03
C GLN A 406 5.62 -8.51 -1.46
N GLY A 407 5.48 -9.46 -0.53
CA GLY A 407 4.67 -10.67 -0.74
C GLY A 407 3.22 -10.35 -1.07
N LEU A 408 2.60 -9.45 -0.30
CA LEU A 408 1.23 -9.02 -0.58
C LEU A 408 1.08 -8.30 -1.93
N TYR A 409 2.03 -7.41 -2.27
CA TYR A 409 2.01 -6.77 -3.58
C TYR A 409 2.18 -7.75 -4.73
N TYR A 410 2.89 -8.86 -4.52
CA TYR A 410 2.98 -9.94 -5.49
C TYR A 410 1.63 -10.63 -5.67
N LEU A 411 0.99 -11.03 -4.57
CA LEU A 411 -0.31 -11.70 -4.59
C LEU A 411 -1.40 -10.82 -5.22
N LEU A 412 -1.43 -9.52 -4.89
CA LEU A 412 -2.35 -8.56 -5.52
C LEU A 412 -2.19 -8.49 -7.05
N GLN A 413 -0.97 -8.64 -7.55
CA GLN A 413 -0.69 -8.59 -8.99
C GLN A 413 -0.91 -9.93 -9.68
N ASN A 414 -0.99 -11.02 -8.91
CA ASN A 414 -1.10 -12.39 -9.41
C ASN A 414 -2.14 -13.17 -8.58
N PRO A 415 -3.42 -12.75 -8.57
CA PRO A 415 -4.44 -13.39 -7.73
C PRO A 415 -4.71 -14.86 -8.12
N GLU A 416 -4.37 -15.24 -9.36
CA GLU A 416 -4.51 -16.59 -9.91
C GLU A 416 -3.74 -17.65 -9.09
N TRP A 417 -2.63 -17.28 -8.44
CA TRP A 417 -1.76 -18.19 -7.68
C TRP A 417 -2.49 -18.92 -6.55
N LEU A 418 -3.61 -18.37 -6.10
CA LEU A 418 -4.42 -18.99 -5.05
C LEU A 418 -5.16 -20.22 -5.56
N LYS A 419 -5.59 -20.21 -6.82
CA LYS A 419 -6.30 -21.34 -7.44
C LYS A 419 -5.40 -22.54 -7.70
N GLU A 420 -4.09 -22.32 -7.75
CA GLU A 420 -3.09 -23.38 -7.99
C GLU A 420 -2.54 -23.98 -6.69
N CYS A 421 -2.75 -23.31 -5.55
CA CYS A 421 -2.30 -23.76 -4.23
C CYS A 421 -3.40 -24.45 -3.40
N THR A 422 -4.66 -24.26 -3.76
CA THR A 422 -5.84 -25.00 -3.27
C THR A 422 -6.09 -26.23 -4.14
#